data_AF-A0A7Y1ZC65-F1
#
_entry.id   AF-A0A7Y1ZC65-F1
#
_cell.length_a   1.000
_cell.length_b   1.000
_cell.length_c   1.000
_cell.angle_alpha   90.00
_cell.angle_beta   90.00
_cell.angle_gamma   90.00
#
_symmetry.space_group_name_H-M   'P 1'
#
loop_
_entity.id
_entity.type
_entity.pdbx_description
1 polymer ?
#
loop_
_entity_poly.entity_id
_entity_poly.type
_entity_poly.pdbx_seq_one_letter_code
_entity_poly.pdbx_strand_id
1 'polypeptide(L)'
;KLPKRINTQYPRLGTLSNGINELNFPKGFGFPVAGDDALVVASRTLNHNLTNAFFKVKHKIEVKTEVNDSLKPLVPKGLVLMLPYDLENPYNSKKNDPNLCSPIDLKNHSGPGEDGVPLSAHWQLPEGKTRYEFDVTYQLYLQEDTTIHAMAAHLHPGAELFMLYDTTLDEPVYVFDCENYKDKVGLKHVPTYSSEEGILLKADHEYKLVLETYNPSSDFRDMMAVLYLYLYDAEMDKHLKSQGFVSL
;
A
#
# COMPACT_ATOMS: atom_id res chain seq x y z
N LYS A 1 -24.91 -15.13 -7.30
CA LYS A 1 -23.61 -15.05 -8.02
C LYS A 1 -23.00 -13.71 -7.69
N LEU A 2 -21.85 -13.70 -7.02
CA LEU A 2 -21.18 -12.46 -6.63
C LEU A 2 -20.96 -11.59 -7.89
N PRO A 3 -21.18 -10.26 -7.82
CA PRO A 3 -20.82 -9.38 -8.92
C PRO A 3 -19.35 -9.61 -9.27
N LYS A 4 -19.04 -9.60 -10.57
CA LYS A 4 -17.69 -9.88 -11.08
C LYS A 4 -16.79 -8.71 -10.68
N ARG A 5 -16.23 -8.76 -9.48
CA ARG A 5 -15.40 -7.70 -8.87
C ARG A 5 -13.97 -8.14 -8.58
N ILE A 6 -13.82 -9.40 -8.18
CA ILE A 6 -12.51 -10.04 -8.09
C ILE A 6 -11.95 -10.07 -9.52
N ASN A 7 -10.87 -9.34 -9.75
CA ASN A 7 -10.19 -9.07 -11.04
C ASN A 7 -10.76 -7.95 -11.94
N THR A 8 -11.68 -7.08 -11.47
CA THR A 8 -12.07 -5.86 -12.24
C THR A 8 -11.41 -4.58 -11.72
N GLN A 9 -10.92 -4.59 -10.48
CA GLN A 9 -9.93 -3.66 -9.94
C GLN A 9 -8.75 -4.47 -9.38
N TYR A 10 -7.61 -3.83 -9.10
CA TYR A 10 -6.36 -4.45 -8.65
C TYR A 10 -6.61 -5.59 -7.63
N PRO A 11 -6.63 -6.87 -8.06
CA PRO A 11 -7.26 -7.94 -7.30
C PRO A 11 -6.27 -8.51 -6.30
N ARG A 12 -5.99 -7.73 -5.26
CA ARG A 12 -5.07 -8.11 -4.21
C ARG A 12 -5.82 -8.10 -2.87
N LEU A 13 -6.14 -9.30 -2.38
CA LEU A 13 -6.79 -9.48 -1.07
C LEU A 13 -5.87 -9.08 0.09
N GLY A 14 -4.56 -9.21 -0.10
CA GLY A 14 -3.58 -8.83 0.92
C GLY A 14 -2.19 -8.74 0.34
N THR A 15 -1.36 -7.88 0.94
CA THR A 15 0.09 -7.85 0.71
C THR A 15 0.78 -8.04 2.05
N LEU A 16 1.71 -8.99 2.12
CA LEU A 16 2.72 -9.05 3.17
C LEU A 16 4.03 -8.54 2.57
N SER A 17 4.75 -7.72 3.32
CA SER A 17 5.95 -7.01 2.88
C SER A 17 7.03 -7.07 3.95
N ASN A 18 8.22 -6.54 3.67
CA ASN A 18 9.30 -6.51 4.64
C ASN A 18 8.85 -5.75 5.92
N GLY A 19 8.95 -6.38 7.08
CA GLY A 19 8.45 -5.84 8.35
C GLY A 19 6.97 -6.13 8.67
N ILE A 20 6.22 -6.76 7.76
CA ILE A 20 4.82 -7.19 7.96
C ILE A 20 4.68 -8.69 7.70
N ASN A 21 4.46 -9.48 8.75
CA ASN A 21 4.31 -10.94 8.64
C ASN A 21 2.87 -11.43 8.73
N GLU A 22 1.94 -10.57 9.12
CA GLU A 22 0.53 -10.87 9.26
C GLU A 22 -0.33 -9.68 8.82
N LEU A 23 -1.53 -9.99 8.36
CA LEU A 23 -2.58 -9.02 8.07
C LEU A 23 -3.88 -9.63 8.57
N ASN A 24 -4.48 -8.99 9.56
CA ASN A 24 -5.73 -9.41 10.17
C ASN A 24 -6.81 -8.37 9.86
N PHE A 25 -8.03 -8.84 9.59
CA PHE A 25 -9.20 -8.00 9.49
C PHE A 25 -9.95 -7.99 10.81
N PRO A 26 -10.66 -6.89 11.15
CA PRO A 26 -11.43 -6.81 12.37
C PRO A 26 -12.59 -7.81 12.34
N LYS A 27 -13.10 -8.17 13.52
CA LYS A 27 -14.17 -9.17 13.64
C LYS A 27 -15.38 -8.77 12.78
N GLY A 28 -15.90 -9.75 12.04
CA GLY A 28 -17.04 -9.52 11.16
C GLY A 28 -16.70 -8.80 9.85
N PHE A 29 -15.44 -8.42 9.60
CA PHE A 29 -15.01 -7.85 8.33
C PHE A 29 -14.10 -8.80 7.56
N GLY A 30 -14.13 -8.70 6.23
CA GLY A 30 -13.28 -9.51 5.36
C GLY A 30 -13.75 -9.50 3.92
N PHE A 31 -13.23 -10.42 3.12
CA PHE A 31 -13.64 -10.58 1.72
C PHE A 31 -14.62 -11.72 1.57
N PRO A 32 -15.76 -11.50 0.90
CA PRO A 32 -16.60 -12.62 0.50
C PRO A 32 -15.87 -13.45 -0.56
N VAL A 33 -15.68 -14.73 -0.28
CA VAL A 33 -15.08 -15.72 -1.19
C VAL A 33 -16.05 -16.87 -1.37
N ALA A 34 -16.21 -17.33 -2.62
CA ALA A 34 -16.97 -18.53 -2.92
C ALA A 34 -16.15 -19.79 -2.57
N GLY A 35 -16.85 -20.89 -2.29
CA GLY A 35 -16.18 -22.16 -1.93
C GLY A 35 -15.30 -22.74 -3.05
N ASP A 36 -15.52 -22.31 -4.30
CA ASP A 36 -14.78 -22.69 -5.50
C ASP A 36 -13.87 -21.58 -6.05
N ASP A 37 -13.68 -20.48 -5.30
CA ASP A 37 -12.75 -19.43 -5.70
C ASP A 37 -11.29 -19.92 -5.65
N ALA A 38 -10.53 -19.61 -6.71
CA ALA A 38 -9.11 -19.91 -6.78
C ALA A 38 -8.29 -18.73 -6.21
N LEU A 39 -7.52 -19.00 -5.16
CA LEU A 39 -6.56 -18.04 -4.61
C LEU A 39 -5.20 -18.19 -5.27
N VAL A 40 -4.68 -17.10 -5.83
CA VAL A 40 -3.33 -17.05 -6.40
C VAL A 40 -2.40 -16.39 -5.40
N VAL A 41 -1.32 -17.08 -5.06
CA VAL A 41 -0.28 -16.56 -4.17
C VAL A 41 0.98 -16.33 -4.98
N ALA A 42 1.46 -15.09 -4.96
CA ALA A 42 2.75 -14.71 -5.52
C ALA A 42 3.67 -14.31 -4.36
N SER A 43 4.75 -15.06 -4.17
CA SER A 43 5.79 -14.72 -3.20
C SER A 43 7.09 -14.33 -3.91
N ARG A 44 7.80 -13.38 -3.32
CA ARG A 44 9.14 -12.98 -3.72
C ARG A 44 10.00 -12.92 -2.47
N THR A 45 11.29 -13.19 -2.61
CA THR A 45 12.25 -13.07 -1.51
C THR A 45 13.49 -12.42 -2.05
N LEU A 46 13.99 -11.45 -1.29
CA LEU A 46 15.19 -10.69 -1.63
C LEU A 46 16.14 -10.75 -0.45
N ASN A 47 17.39 -11.11 -0.73
CA ASN A 47 18.47 -11.08 0.24
C ASN A 47 19.29 -9.80 0.02
N HIS A 48 19.26 -8.90 1.00
CA HIS A 48 20.00 -7.64 0.94
C HIS A 48 21.36 -7.68 1.66
N ASN A 49 21.63 -8.72 2.44
CA ASN A 49 22.66 -8.66 3.49
C ASN A 49 23.84 -9.59 3.25
N LEU A 50 23.66 -10.66 2.48
CA LEU A 50 24.71 -11.64 2.21
C LEU A 50 25.11 -11.60 0.75
N THR A 51 26.33 -11.16 0.47
CA THR A 51 26.89 -11.16 -0.89
C THR A 51 27.23 -12.58 -1.33
N ASN A 52 27.13 -12.86 -2.63
CA ASN A 52 27.48 -14.15 -3.24
C ASN A 52 26.78 -15.37 -2.60
N ALA A 53 25.57 -15.18 -2.06
CA ALA A 53 24.81 -16.23 -1.39
C ALA A 53 23.53 -16.57 -2.16
N PHE A 54 23.28 -17.87 -2.33
CA PHE A 54 22.07 -18.40 -2.94
C PHE A 54 21.30 -19.24 -1.93
N PHE A 55 20.02 -18.97 -1.77
CA PHE A 55 19.16 -19.66 -0.81
C PHE A 55 18.02 -20.39 -1.54
N LYS A 56 17.74 -21.61 -1.11
CA LYS A 56 16.45 -22.26 -1.40
C LYS A 56 15.49 -21.89 -0.28
N VAL A 57 14.44 -21.17 -0.63
CA VAL A 57 13.44 -20.67 0.33
C VAL A 57 12.15 -21.46 0.15
N LYS A 58 11.54 -21.86 1.27
CA LYS A 58 10.20 -22.42 1.31
C LYS A 58 9.31 -21.45 2.08
N HIS A 59 8.24 -20.97 1.46
CA HIS A 59 7.25 -20.13 2.12
C HIS A 59 6.18 -21.01 2.77
N LYS A 60 5.81 -20.65 4.01
CA LYS A 60 4.59 -21.12 4.66
C LYS A 60 3.65 -19.93 4.70
N ILE A 61 2.49 -20.07 4.07
CA ILE A 61 1.47 -19.01 3.97
C ILE A 61 0.18 -19.64 4.44
N GLU A 62 -0.47 -18.99 5.41
CA GLU A 62 -1.72 -19.44 6.00
C GLU A 62 -2.80 -18.44 5.64
N VAL A 63 -3.91 -18.94 5.11
CA VAL A 63 -5.10 -18.14 4.82
C VAL A 63 -6.21 -18.67 5.71
N LYS A 64 -6.79 -17.77 6.52
CA LYS A 64 -7.90 -18.12 7.40
C LYS A 64 -9.20 -17.70 6.74
N THR A 65 -10.15 -18.62 6.70
CA THR A 65 -11.52 -18.38 6.26
C THR A 65 -12.48 -18.71 7.38
N GLU A 66 -13.57 -17.97 7.49
CA GLU A 66 -14.64 -18.25 8.44
C GLU A 66 -16.01 -18.20 7.72
N VAL A 67 -16.94 -19.03 8.19
CA VAL A 67 -18.34 -18.91 7.78
C VAL A 67 -18.95 -17.81 8.63
N ASN A 68 -19.44 -16.75 7.99
CA ASN A 68 -19.96 -15.58 8.67
C ASN A 68 -21.18 -15.05 7.91
N ASP A 69 -22.37 -15.30 8.45
CA ASP A 69 -23.64 -14.87 7.84
C ASP A 69 -23.87 -13.36 7.92
N SER A 70 -23.06 -12.66 8.71
CA SER A 70 -23.10 -11.22 8.99
C SER A 70 -21.83 -10.49 8.54
N LEU A 71 -21.11 -11.03 7.55
CA LEU A 71 -19.87 -10.45 7.02
C LEU A 71 -20.12 -9.02 6.49
N LYS A 72 -19.34 -8.07 6.97
CA LYS A 72 -19.17 -6.73 6.41
C LYS A 72 -18.04 -6.78 5.37
N PRO A 73 -18.35 -6.71 4.07
CA PRO A 73 -17.36 -6.90 3.03
C PRO A 73 -16.39 -5.72 2.95
N LEU A 74 -15.14 -6.02 2.61
CA LEU A 74 -14.08 -5.05 2.35
C LEU A 74 -13.75 -4.99 0.86
N VAL A 75 -13.34 -3.80 0.40
CA VAL A 75 -12.74 -3.57 -0.92
C VAL A 75 -11.32 -3.03 -0.75
N PRO A 76 -10.31 -3.63 -1.41
CA PRO A 76 -8.95 -3.13 -1.31
C PRO A 76 -8.74 -1.91 -2.22
N LYS A 77 -8.02 -0.91 -1.73
CA LYS A 77 -7.52 0.24 -2.50
C LYS A 77 -6.03 0.40 -2.28
N GLY A 78 -5.26 0.44 -3.38
CA GLY A 78 -3.83 0.70 -3.33
C GLY A 78 -3.55 2.15 -3.64
N LEU A 79 -2.91 2.86 -2.72
CA LEU A 79 -2.41 4.22 -2.91
C LEU A 79 -0.91 4.15 -3.06
N VAL A 80 -0.38 4.70 -4.13
CA VAL A 80 1.02 4.65 -4.50
C VAL A 80 1.60 6.04 -4.42
N LEU A 81 2.66 6.21 -3.63
CA LEU A 81 3.45 7.43 -3.65
C LEU A 81 4.28 7.41 -4.93
N MET A 82 4.01 8.36 -5.82
CA MET A 82 4.73 8.52 -7.06
C MET A 82 5.51 9.83 -7.06
N LEU A 83 6.65 9.86 -7.73
CA LEU A 83 7.49 11.05 -7.81
C LEU A 83 7.74 11.42 -9.28
N PRO A 84 7.76 12.72 -9.61
CA PRO A 84 8.09 13.16 -10.96
C PRO A 84 9.55 12.83 -11.30
N TYR A 85 9.84 12.64 -12.58
CA TYR A 85 11.20 12.49 -13.09
C TYR A 85 11.38 13.19 -14.44
N ASP A 86 12.63 13.41 -14.84
CA ASP A 86 12.95 13.97 -16.15
C ASP A 86 12.88 12.86 -17.22
N LEU A 87 11.93 12.92 -18.15
CA LEU A 87 11.82 11.92 -19.22
C LEU A 87 13.04 11.87 -20.14
N GLU A 88 13.67 13.03 -20.39
CA GLU A 88 14.83 13.14 -21.28
C GLU A 88 16.09 12.61 -20.59
N ASN A 89 16.18 12.75 -19.26
CA ASN A 89 17.31 12.28 -18.45
C ASN A 89 16.86 11.53 -17.18
N PRO A 90 16.18 10.37 -17.31
CA PRO A 90 15.48 9.73 -16.20
C PRO A 90 16.41 9.23 -15.09
N TYR A 91 17.69 9.04 -15.36
CA TYR A 91 18.66 8.56 -14.38
C TYR A 91 19.53 9.67 -13.78
N ASN A 92 19.22 10.93 -14.04
CA ASN A 92 20.04 12.07 -13.61
C ASN A 92 19.18 13.22 -13.06
N SER A 93 18.52 12.97 -11.94
CA SER A 93 17.64 13.97 -11.29
C SER A 93 18.39 15.21 -10.76
N LYS A 94 19.72 15.20 -10.73
CA LYS A 94 20.54 16.27 -10.12
C LYS A 94 20.66 17.56 -10.91
N LYS A 95 20.00 17.69 -12.07
CA LYS A 95 20.33 18.81 -12.97
C LYS A 95 19.64 20.13 -12.68
N ASN A 96 18.82 20.29 -11.62
CA ASN A 96 18.52 21.56 -10.90
C ASN A 96 17.20 21.55 -10.06
N ASP A 97 16.44 20.44 -10.00
CA ASP A 97 15.17 20.39 -9.27
C ASP A 97 15.21 19.32 -8.16
N PRO A 98 15.18 19.70 -6.86
CA PRO A 98 15.15 18.74 -5.75
C PRO A 98 13.88 17.90 -5.69
N ASN A 99 12.84 18.23 -6.45
CA ASN A 99 11.58 17.50 -6.47
C ASN A 99 11.58 16.34 -7.47
N LEU A 100 12.61 16.20 -8.31
CA LEU A 100 12.70 15.10 -9.28
C LEU A 100 13.38 13.87 -8.67
N CYS A 101 12.80 12.69 -8.91
CA CYS A 101 13.37 11.41 -8.54
C CYS A 101 14.22 10.82 -9.67
N SER A 102 15.05 9.83 -9.34
CA SER A 102 15.73 8.96 -10.31
C SER A 102 15.03 7.59 -10.32
N PRO A 103 14.14 7.28 -11.28
CA PRO A 103 13.44 6.00 -11.40
C PRO A 103 14.36 4.78 -11.50
N ILE A 104 13.94 3.67 -10.88
CA ILE A 104 14.59 2.35 -11.00
C ILE A 104 13.99 1.52 -12.15
N ASP A 105 12.67 1.62 -12.37
CA ASP A 105 11.96 0.86 -13.39
C ASP A 105 10.98 1.74 -14.18
N LEU A 106 11.36 2.05 -15.42
CA LEU A 106 10.55 2.84 -16.36
C LEU A 106 9.44 2.03 -17.05
N LYS A 107 9.40 0.70 -16.89
CA LYS A 107 8.45 -0.17 -17.61
C LYS A 107 7.19 -0.46 -16.82
N ASN A 108 7.35 -0.95 -15.58
CA ASN A 108 6.21 -1.43 -14.80
C ASN A 108 5.76 -0.47 -13.71
N HIS A 109 6.63 0.46 -13.32
CA HIS A 109 6.41 1.36 -12.18
C HIS A 109 6.51 2.83 -12.57
N SER A 110 6.25 3.14 -13.85
CA SER A 110 6.24 4.52 -14.35
C SER A 110 5.06 4.73 -15.29
N GLY A 111 4.55 5.95 -15.34
CA GLY A 111 3.43 6.33 -16.20
C GLY A 111 3.26 7.84 -16.29
N PRO A 112 2.37 8.34 -17.15
CA PRO A 112 2.05 9.77 -17.20
C PRO A 112 1.29 10.18 -15.93
N GLY A 113 1.66 11.33 -15.34
CA GLY A 113 0.84 12.06 -14.39
C GLY A 113 -0.31 12.81 -15.08
N GLU A 114 -1.24 13.35 -14.29
CA GLU A 114 -2.44 14.04 -14.81
C GLU A 114 -2.12 15.28 -15.66
N ASP A 115 -1.01 15.97 -15.33
CA ASP A 115 -0.49 17.14 -16.03
C ASP A 115 0.45 16.77 -17.20
N GLY A 116 0.64 15.48 -17.47
CA GLY A 116 1.59 14.96 -18.45
C GLY A 116 3.03 14.85 -17.93
N VAL A 117 3.33 15.26 -16.68
CA VAL A 117 4.64 15.04 -16.06
C VAL A 117 4.78 13.54 -15.76
N PRO A 118 5.85 12.88 -16.20
CA PRO A 118 5.99 11.46 -15.97
C PRO A 118 6.31 11.19 -14.50
N LEU A 119 5.65 10.17 -13.95
CA LEU A 119 5.73 9.78 -12.55
C LEU A 119 6.32 8.38 -12.42
N SER A 120 7.11 8.15 -11.37
CA SER A 120 7.64 6.85 -10.99
C SER A 120 7.21 6.46 -9.58
N ALA A 121 6.77 5.22 -9.41
CA ALA A 121 6.46 4.59 -8.13
C ALA A 121 7.69 3.91 -7.48
N HIS A 122 8.84 3.88 -8.17
CA HIS A 122 10.05 3.21 -7.72
C HIS A 122 11.28 4.04 -8.07
N TRP A 123 11.96 4.56 -7.05
CA TRP A 123 13.03 5.53 -7.22
C TRP A 123 14.28 5.19 -6.41
N GLN A 124 15.41 5.80 -6.76
CA GLN A 124 16.62 5.74 -5.97
C GLN A 124 16.48 6.61 -4.72
N LEU A 125 16.74 6.02 -3.55
CA LEU A 125 16.73 6.72 -2.27
C LEU A 125 18.06 7.49 -2.09
N PRO A 126 18.05 8.82 -1.97
CA PRO A 126 19.26 9.60 -1.71
C PRO A 126 19.84 9.31 -0.32
N GLU A 127 21.09 9.67 -0.10
CA GLU A 127 21.71 9.65 1.22
C GLU A 127 21.11 10.73 2.14
N GLY A 128 21.00 10.44 3.43
CA GLY A 128 20.50 11.35 4.44
C GLY A 128 19.00 11.22 4.69
N LYS A 129 18.42 12.26 5.30
CA LYS A 129 16.98 12.33 5.56
C LYS A 129 16.25 12.89 4.35
N THR A 130 15.13 12.30 3.99
CA THR A 130 14.28 12.83 2.92
C THR A 130 12.82 12.63 3.26
N ARG A 131 12.02 13.61 2.87
CA ARG A 131 10.59 13.63 3.07
C ARG A 131 9.90 13.78 1.72
N TYR A 132 8.92 12.93 1.47
CA TYR A 132 8.16 12.87 0.22
C TYR A 132 6.68 13.10 0.50
N GLU A 133 6.00 13.75 -0.44
CA GLU A 133 4.55 13.93 -0.44
C GLU A 133 3.99 13.60 -1.82
N PHE A 134 2.80 13.03 -1.84
CA PHE A 134 2.09 12.81 -3.08
C PHE A 134 0.59 12.84 -2.86
N ASP A 135 -0.14 13.62 -3.66
CA ASP A 135 -1.60 13.65 -3.66
C ASP A 135 -2.12 12.29 -4.12
N VAL A 136 -3.03 11.70 -3.35
CA VAL A 136 -3.66 10.41 -3.64
C VAL A 136 -5.18 10.49 -3.67
N THR A 137 -5.74 11.70 -3.66
CA THR A 137 -7.18 11.97 -3.76
C THR A 137 -7.76 11.31 -5.01
N TYR A 138 -7.08 11.46 -6.15
CA TYR A 138 -7.49 10.85 -7.42
C TYR A 138 -7.33 9.32 -7.44
N GLN A 139 -6.41 8.76 -6.65
CA GLN A 139 -6.24 7.30 -6.52
C GLN A 139 -7.30 6.67 -5.62
N LEU A 140 -7.71 7.40 -4.56
CA LEU A 140 -8.82 7.04 -3.70
C LEU A 140 -10.14 7.04 -4.49
N TYR A 141 -10.37 8.12 -5.25
CA TYR A 141 -11.55 8.32 -6.11
C TYR A 141 -12.87 8.00 -5.38
N LEU A 142 -13.01 8.50 -4.15
CA LEU A 142 -14.20 8.27 -3.33
C LEU A 142 -15.41 8.95 -3.98
N GLN A 143 -16.48 8.18 -4.18
CA GLN A 143 -17.76 8.70 -4.68
C GLN A 143 -18.73 9.04 -3.55
N GLU A 144 -18.49 8.47 -2.37
CA GLU A 144 -19.27 8.61 -1.15
C GLU A 144 -18.35 8.39 0.06
N ASP A 145 -18.75 8.93 1.22
CA ASP A 145 -18.05 8.70 2.47
C ASP A 145 -17.96 7.19 2.76
N THR A 146 -16.83 6.77 3.31
CA THR A 146 -16.59 5.36 3.65
C THR A 146 -15.67 5.25 4.87
N THR A 147 -15.42 4.03 5.33
CA THR A 147 -14.57 3.77 6.49
C THR A 147 -13.44 2.82 6.14
N ILE A 148 -12.24 3.15 6.60
CA ILE A 148 -11.08 2.25 6.59
C ILE A 148 -11.21 1.30 7.78
N HIS A 149 -11.21 -0.01 7.53
CA HIS A 149 -11.25 -1.02 8.60
C HIS A 149 -9.95 -1.78 8.78
N ALA A 150 -9.07 -1.77 7.78
CA ALA A 150 -7.69 -2.22 7.93
C ALA A 150 -6.76 -1.47 6.99
N MET A 151 -5.46 -1.45 7.31
CA MET A 151 -4.41 -0.95 6.42
C MET A 151 -3.11 -1.74 6.56
N ALA A 152 -2.37 -1.84 5.46
CA ALA A 152 -1.01 -2.35 5.45
C ALA A 152 -0.15 -1.60 4.44
N ALA A 153 1.12 -1.36 4.76
CA ALA A 153 2.04 -0.68 3.87
C ALA A 153 3.02 -1.66 3.19
N HIS A 154 3.42 -1.33 1.97
CA HIS A 154 4.60 -1.89 1.34
C HIS A 154 5.64 -0.78 1.25
N LEU A 155 6.71 -0.94 2.03
CA LEU A 155 7.80 0.01 2.15
C LEU A 155 9.14 -0.70 1.90
N HIS A 156 10.11 0.05 1.39
CA HIS A 156 11.49 -0.40 1.29
C HIS A 156 12.31 0.03 2.53
N PRO A 157 13.47 -0.62 2.79
CA PRO A 157 14.36 -0.23 3.87
C PRO A 157 14.78 1.24 3.79
N GLY A 158 14.80 1.91 4.94
CA GLY A 158 15.04 3.34 5.05
C GLY A 158 13.79 4.17 5.35
N ALA A 159 12.58 3.60 5.26
CA ALA A 159 11.36 4.27 5.72
C ALA A 159 11.33 4.35 7.26
N GLU A 160 11.20 5.56 7.81
CA GLU A 160 11.08 5.81 9.26
C GLU A 160 9.63 6.12 9.65
N LEU A 161 8.93 6.91 8.83
CA LEU A 161 7.53 7.26 9.04
C LEU A 161 6.78 7.23 7.71
N PHE A 162 5.58 6.67 7.72
CA PHE A 162 4.66 6.73 6.59
C PHE A 162 3.28 7.13 7.09
N MET A 163 2.52 7.93 6.35
CA MET A 163 1.18 8.34 6.78
C MET A 163 0.25 8.56 5.61
N LEU A 164 -1.04 8.31 5.86
CA LEU A 164 -2.14 8.90 5.11
C LEU A 164 -2.54 10.18 5.84
N TYR A 165 -2.60 11.29 5.11
CA TYR A 165 -2.86 12.62 5.67
C TYR A 165 -4.05 13.25 4.97
N ASP A 166 -4.96 13.83 5.75
CA ASP A 166 -6.12 14.58 5.26
C ASP A 166 -5.71 16.05 5.13
N THR A 167 -5.60 16.54 3.90
CA THR A 167 -5.15 17.92 3.64
C THR A 167 -6.27 18.93 3.82
N THR A 168 -7.53 18.49 3.81
CA THR A 168 -8.69 19.36 4.06
C THR A 168 -8.80 19.73 5.53
N LEU A 169 -8.52 18.78 6.43
CA LEU A 169 -8.53 18.99 7.88
C LEU A 169 -7.16 19.37 8.47
N ASP A 170 -6.09 19.21 7.69
CA ASP A 170 -4.70 19.40 8.13
C ASP A 170 -4.33 18.48 9.30
N GLU A 171 -4.67 17.19 9.19
CA GLU A 171 -4.37 16.20 10.22
C GLU A 171 -4.02 14.80 9.64
N PRO A 172 -3.21 14.00 10.36
CA PRO A 172 -2.95 12.63 9.94
C PRO A 172 -4.20 11.75 10.11
N VAL A 173 -4.59 11.05 9.05
CA VAL A 173 -5.60 9.97 9.13
C VAL A 173 -5.04 8.80 9.93
N TYR A 174 -3.79 8.42 9.62
CA TYR A 174 -3.06 7.39 10.37
C TYR A 174 -1.56 7.47 10.10
N VAL A 175 -0.76 7.20 11.14
CA VAL A 175 0.71 7.23 11.09
C VAL A 175 1.28 5.84 11.34
N PHE A 176 2.16 5.40 10.44
CA PHE A 176 2.95 4.18 10.52
C PHE A 176 4.37 4.53 11.00
N ASP A 177 4.66 4.28 12.28
CA ASP A 177 6.01 4.38 12.84
C ASP A 177 6.81 3.11 12.52
N CYS A 178 7.81 3.23 11.65
CA CYS A 178 8.51 2.09 11.05
C CYS A 178 9.87 1.87 11.72
N GLU A 179 10.16 0.61 12.06
CA GLU A 179 11.45 0.25 12.65
C GLU A 179 12.35 -0.41 11.60
N ASN A 180 13.55 0.14 11.37
CA ASN A 180 14.59 -0.48 10.56
C ASN A 180 15.56 -1.28 11.44
N TYR A 181 16.21 -2.30 10.86
CA TYR A 181 17.36 -2.90 11.51
C TYR A 181 18.53 -1.91 11.59
N LYS A 182 19.31 -1.97 12.67
CA LYS A 182 20.46 -1.08 12.90
C LYS A 182 21.77 -1.61 12.32
N ASP A 183 21.87 -2.93 12.22
CA ASP A 183 23.08 -3.69 11.90
C ASP A 183 23.04 -4.33 10.50
N LYS A 184 21.91 -4.21 9.79
CA LYS A 184 21.67 -4.80 8.47
C LYS A 184 20.59 -4.04 7.71
N VAL A 185 20.51 -4.27 6.40
CA VAL A 185 19.46 -3.68 5.55
C VAL A 185 18.17 -4.48 5.70
N GLY A 186 17.09 -3.80 6.10
CA GLY A 186 15.75 -4.38 6.22
C GLY A 186 14.84 -3.58 7.14
N LEU A 187 13.54 -3.79 7.00
CA LEU A 187 12.53 -3.30 7.94
C LEU A 187 12.30 -4.37 9.01
N LYS A 188 12.50 -4.01 10.27
CA LYS A 188 12.23 -4.88 11.41
C LYS A 188 10.74 -4.95 11.71
N HIS A 189 10.06 -3.81 11.65
CA HIS A 189 8.64 -3.72 11.90
C HIS A 189 8.02 -2.60 11.07
N VAL A 190 6.88 -2.89 10.45
CA VAL A 190 5.98 -1.90 9.87
C VAL A 190 4.60 -2.20 10.45
N PRO A 191 3.93 -1.22 11.08
CA PRO A 191 2.64 -1.47 11.70
C PRO A 191 1.55 -1.73 10.64
N THR A 192 0.50 -2.42 11.07
CA THR A 192 -0.76 -2.56 10.34
C THR A 192 -1.89 -1.98 11.17
N TYR A 193 -2.93 -1.49 10.52
CA TYR A 193 -4.14 -1.01 11.18
C TYR A 193 -5.28 -2.03 11.02
N SER A 194 -6.11 -2.20 12.06
CA SER A 194 -7.34 -3.00 12.03
C SER A 194 -8.32 -2.51 13.12
N SER A 195 -9.56 -2.18 12.76
CA SER A 195 -10.59 -1.70 13.70
C SER A 195 -12.01 -1.98 13.22
N GLU A 196 -12.87 -2.45 14.14
CA GLU A 196 -14.31 -2.62 13.87
C GLU A 196 -15.03 -1.27 13.68
N GLU A 197 -14.61 -0.22 14.40
CA GLU A 197 -15.16 1.14 14.26
C GLU A 197 -14.72 1.79 12.95
N GLY A 198 -13.46 1.54 12.57
CA GLY A 198 -12.85 2.10 11.38
C GLY A 198 -12.47 3.59 11.52
N ILE A 199 -11.83 4.13 10.48
CA ILE A 199 -11.55 5.58 10.35
C ILE A 199 -12.40 6.10 9.19
N LEU A 200 -13.15 7.18 9.43
CA LEU A 200 -13.97 7.82 8.41
C LEU A 200 -13.09 8.50 7.35
N LEU A 201 -13.36 8.22 6.08
CA LEU A 201 -12.90 9.00 4.95
C LEU A 201 -14.07 9.73 4.32
N LYS A 202 -13.83 10.99 3.97
CA LYS A 202 -14.80 11.90 3.39
C LYS A 202 -14.59 12.01 1.90
N ALA A 203 -15.66 11.91 1.12
CA ALA A 203 -15.56 11.95 -0.34
C ALA A 203 -15.20 13.35 -0.87
N ASP A 204 -15.50 14.40 -0.10
CA ASP A 204 -15.21 15.80 -0.44
C ASP A 204 -13.89 16.31 0.16
N HIS A 205 -13.10 15.43 0.78
CA HIS A 205 -11.77 15.76 1.29
C HIS A 205 -10.67 15.39 0.32
N GLU A 206 -9.54 16.06 0.48
CA GLU A 206 -8.29 15.80 -0.22
C GLU A 206 -7.31 15.04 0.68
N TYR A 207 -6.53 14.16 0.08
CA TYR A 207 -5.63 13.25 0.79
C TYR A 207 -4.27 13.18 0.12
N LYS A 208 -3.23 13.06 0.96
CA LYS A 208 -1.86 12.79 0.50
C LYS A 208 -1.23 11.65 1.26
N LEU A 209 -0.30 10.97 0.61
CA LEU A 209 0.69 10.13 1.27
C LEU A 209 1.89 10.98 1.65
N VAL A 210 2.42 10.74 2.83
CA VAL A 210 3.68 11.32 3.29
C VAL A 210 4.61 10.20 3.73
N LEU A 211 5.87 10.26 3.28
CA LEU A 211 6.92 9.33 3.67
C LEU A 211 8.14 10.11 4.17
N GLU A 212 8.62 9.78 5.36
CA GLU A 212 9.93 10.19 5.86
C GLU A 212 10.89 9.02 5.87
N THR A 213 12.12 9.29 5.43
CA THR A 213 13.15 8.27 5.22
C THR A 213 14.49 8.72 5.78
N TYR A 214 15.32 7.74 6.10
CA TYR A 214 16.73 7.92 6.39
C TYR A 214 17.59 6.85 5.72
N ASN A 215 18.54 7.29 4.89
CA ASN A 215 19.56 6.46 4.30
C ASN A 215 20.95 6.84 4.86
N PRO A 216 21.62 5.97 5.63
CA PRO A 216 22.92 6.27 6.23
C PRO A 216 24.12 6.13 5.28
N SER A 217 23.91 5.82 4.00
CA SER A 217 24.99 5.52 3.06
C SER A 217 24.76 6.14 1.69
N SER A 218 25.83 6.48 0.99
CA SER A 218 25.81 6.85 -0.43
C SER A 218 25.59 5.67 -1.38
N ASP A 219 25.59 4.44 -0.86
CA ASP A 219 25.38 3.22 -1.63
C ASP A 219 23.97 3.21 -2.24
N PHE A 220 23.84 2.50 -3.37
CA PHE A 220 22.56 2.34 -4.04
C PHE A 220 21.52 1.72 -3.09
N ARG A 221 20.43 2.47 -2.90
CA ARG A 221 19.19 2.00 -2.28
C ARG A 221 18.03 2.47 -3.13
N ASP A 222 17.02 1.64 -3.21
CA ASP A 222 15.76 1.99 -3.85
C ASP A 222 14.67 2.24 -2.81
N MET A 223 13.58 2.86 -3.24
CA MET A 223 12.42 3.12 -2.43
C MET A 223 11.15 2.94 -3.24
N MET A 224 10.16 2.33 -2.60
CA MET A 224 8.77 2.29 -3.01
C MET A 224 7.92 2.49 -1.75
N ALA A 225 6.82 3.23 -1.88
CA ALA A 225 5.83 3.35 -0.84
C ALA A 225 4.42 3.16 -1.40
N VAL A 226 3.76 2.11 -0.94
CA VAL A 226 2.38 1.78 -1.30
C VAL A 226 1.58 1.55 -0.03
N LEU A 227 0.44 2.20 0.11
CA LEU A 227 -0.52 1.97 1.16
C LEU A 227 -1.68 1.13 0.61
N TYR A 228 -1.96 0.00 1.23
CA TYR A 228 -3.18 -0.77 0.97
C TYR A 228 -4.20 -0.43 2.05
N LEU A 229 -5.31 0.17 1.62
CA LEU A 229 -6.49 0.42 2.43
C LEU A 229 -7.52 -0.69 2.19
N TYR A 230 -8.20 -1.10 3.25
CA TYR A 230 -9.33 -2.03 3.17
C TYR A 230 -10.57 -1.29 3.65
N LEU A 231 -11.33 -0.78 2.68
CA LEU A 231 -12.48 0.08 2.88
C LEU A 231 -13.76 -0.74 2.99
N TYR A 232 -14.79 -0.22 3.67
CA TYR A 232 -16.11 -0.83 3.67
C TYR A 232 -16.73 -0.83 2.26
N ASP A 233 -17.17 -2.01 1.80
CA ASP A 233 -17.79 -2.18 0.48
C ASP A 233 -19.33 -2.17 0.59
N ALA A 234 -19.91 -0.97 0.62
CA ALA A 234 -21.36 -0.79 0.75
C ALA A 234 -22.16 -1.44 -0.40
N GLU A 235 -21.63 -1.43 -1.62
CA GLU A 235 -22.29 -2.03 -2.77
C GLU A 235 -22.33 -3.57 -2.65
N MET A 236 -21.24 -4.19 -2.19
CA MET A 236 -21.20 -5.63 -1.93
C MET A 236 -22.07 -5.99 -0.72
N ASP A 237 -22.06 -5.20 0.33
CA ASP A 237 -22.91 -5.43 1.51
C ASP A 237 -24.39 -5.46 1.12
N LYS A 238 -24.84 -4.47 0.35
CA LYS A 238 -26.19 -4.43 -0.22
C LYS A 238 -26.49 -5.66 -1.07
N HIS A 239 -25.51 -6.13 -1.86
CA HIS A 239 -25.67 -7.35 -2.65
C HIS A 239 -25.86 -8.58 -1.76
N LEU A 240 -25.00 -8.79 -0.76
CA LEU A 240 -25.10 -9.92 0.17
C LEU A 240 -26.46 -9.93 0.89
N LYS A 241 -26.92 -8.77 1.37
CA LYS A 241 -28.25 -8.58 1.97
C LYS A 241 -29.39 -8.96 1.04
N SER A 242 -29.31 -8.59 -0.24
CA SER A 242 -30.32 -8.96 -1.25
C SER A 242 -30.42 -10.48 -1.49
N GLN A 243 -29.37 -11.23 -1.16
CA GLN A 243 -29.32 -12.69 -1.29
C GLN A 243 -29.71 -13.41 0.02
N GLY A 244 -30.11 -12.69 1.07
CA GLY A 244 -30.54 -13.27 2.34
C GLY A 244 -29.43 -13.48 3.38
N PHE A 245 -28.22 -12.95 3.15
CA PHE A 245 -27.20 -12.84 4.20
C PHE A 245 -27.56 -11.67 5.12
N VAL A 246 -27.64 -11.90 6.43
CA VAL A 246 -28.14 -10.92 7.40
C VAL A 246 -26.95 -10.30 8.15
N SER A 247 -26.56 -9.07 7.81
CA SER A 247 -25.72 -8.27 8.72
C SER A 247 -26.64 -7.69 9.81
N LEU A 248 -26.43 -8.08 11.08
CA LEU A 248 -26.98 -7.36 12.22
C LEU A 248 -26.11 -6.15 12.56
#